data_AF-A0A060SK27-F1
#
_entry.id   AF-A0A060SK27-F1
#
_cell.length_a   1.000
_cell.length_b   1.000
_cell.length_c   1.000
_cell.angle_alpha   90.00
_cell.angle_beta   90.00
_cell.angle_gamma   90.00
#
_symmetry.space_group_name_H-M   'P 1'
#
loop_
_entity.id
_entity.type
_entity.pdbx_description
1 polymer ?
#
loop_
_entity_poly.entity_id
_entity_poly.type
_entity_poly.pdbx_seq_one_letter_code
_entity_poly.pdbx_strand_id
1 'polypeptide(L)'
;MNSSRTTRKSTALNERAAKRPRLSEDNTEDLADPSSETPSTETVGSPSPRDESHPENEPTSASMTSPAIINTIDNVPSDIRKPSWMTEDTLARIADFIKFAEPSTNRFAISKVPVLSTWGRAPDLARYLCANDKPLTVWLVGTVESKWFQNMSGEPQESVNIGIQCLRQADHDAAVNVLCRSQPAKTLQLSRIYARRRMTEWVAGELKPQVKPFEHIYDATNGFGRKSTLPTKYPVDIAIGDIVLVEAAITRYKTGDVKYRWEAWNVSFELQSVCILAHRPKHDGDGAVFVPEESDVRL
;
A
#
# COMPACT_ATOMS: atom_id res chain seq x y z
N MET A 1 -46.19 -27.69 49.06
CA MET A 1 -45.95 -28.55 47.87
C MET A 1 -45.55 -27.65 46.71
N ASN A 2 -44.25 -27.34 46.56
CA ASN A 2 -43.72 -26.61 45.41
C ASN A 2 -42.59 -27.44 44.82
N SER A 3 -42.80 -27.92 43.60
CA SER A 3 -41.92 -28.85 42.90
C SER A 3 -40.94 -28.07 42.01
N SER A 4 -39.66 -28.17 42.33
CA SER A 4 -38.55 -27.59 41.58
C SER A 4 -38.25 -28.42 40.34
N ARG A 5 -38.22 -27.79 39.15
CA ARG A 5 -37.82 -28.44 37.89
C ARG A 5 -36.44 -27.92 37.49
N THR A 6 -35.43 -28.76 37.68
CA THR A 6 -34.04 -28.54 37.26
C THR A 6 -33.85 -29.13 35.87
N THR A 7 -33.57 -28.30 34.86
CA THR A 7 -33.30 -28.76 33.49
C THR A 7 -31.79 -28.80 33.27
N ARG A 8 -31.22 -30.01 33.20
CA ARG A 8 -29.85 -30.28 32.74
C ARG A 8 -29.81 -30.14 31.21
N LYS A 9 -28.92 -29.32 30.66
CA LYS A 9 -28.54 -29.35 29.24
C LYS A 9 -27.24 -30.12 29.08
N SER A 10 -27.29 -31.19 28.28
CA SER A 10 -26.15 -32.04 27.94
C SER A 10 -25.30 -31.41 26.84
N THR A 11 -24.00 -31.34 27.07
CA THR A 11 -22.98 -30.96 26.10
C THR A 11 -22.66 -32.17 25.22
N ALA A 12 -23.00 -32.12 23.94
CA ALA A 12 -22.56 -33.11 22.96
C ALA A 12 -21.25 -32.64 22.32
N LEU A 13 -20.17 -33.38 22.56
CA LEU A 13 -18.93 -33.32 21.80
C LEU A 13 -19.22 -33.68 20.34
N ASN A 14 -18.75 -32.86 19.41
CA ASN A 14 -18.82 -33.12 17.98
C ASN A 14 -17.39 -33.27 17.45
N GLU A 15 -16.85 -34.48 17.52
CA GLU A 15 -15.64 -34.88 16.79
C GLU A 15 -15.97 -34.95 15.29
N ARG A 16 -15.51 -33.97 14.52
CA ARG A 16 -15.50 -34.06 13.06
C ARG A 16 -14.07 -34.35 12.58
N ALA A 17 -13.89 -35.60 12.18
CA ALA A 17 -12.74 -36.13 11.48
C ALA A 17 -12.38 -35.29 10.25
N ALA A 18 -11.11 -34.86 10.19
CA ALA A 18 -10.49 -34.23 9.04
C ALA A 18 -10.35 -35.26 7.90
N LYS A 19 -11.21 -35.14 6.89
CA LYS A 19 -11.08 -35.86 5.62
C LYS A 19 -9.98 -35.18 4.80
N ARG A 20 -8.78 -35.77 4.78
CA ARG A 20 -7.68 -35.39 3.89
C ARG A 20 -8.09 -35.62 2.42
N PRO A 21 -7.79 -34.72 1.49
CA PRO A 21 -7.92 -35.01 0.06
C PRO A 21 -6.87 -36.04 -0.36
N ARG A 22 -7.31 -37.04 -1.12
CA ARG A 22 -6.48 -38.05 -1.79
C ARG A 22 -5.60 -37.36 -2.84
N LEU A 23 -4.29 -37.50 -2.69
CA LEU A 23 -3.33 -37.32 -3.78
C LEU A 23 -3.54 -38.48 -4.76
N SER A 24 -3.91 -38.16 -5.99
CA SER A 24 -3.81 -39.09 -7.10
C SER A 24 -2.36 -39.07 -7.61
N GLU A 25 -1.62 -40.09 -7.22
CA GLU A 25 -0.51 -40.63 -8.00
C GLU A 25 -1.13 -41.26 -9.27
N ASP A 26 -0.69 -40.85 -10.45
CA ASP A 26 -0.15 -41.75 -11.48
C ASP A 26 0.15 -40.97 -12.77
N ASN A 27 1.41 -41.01 -13.21
CA ASN A 27 1.84 -41.17 -14.61
C ASN A 27 3.36 -41.00 -14.71
N THR A 28 4.04 -42.09 -14.36
CA THR A 28 5.25 -42.60 -15.05
C THR A 28 4.81 -42.96 -16.48
N GLU A 29 5.49 -42.71 -17.59
CA GLU A 29 6.85 -43.09 -18.04
C GLU A 29 7.15 -42.28 -19.33
N ASP A 30 8.40 -41.86 -19.54
CA ASP A 30 9.23 -42.30 -20.70
C ASP A 30 10.52 -41.46 -20.86
N LEU A 31 11.62 -42.06 -20.39
CA LEU A 31 12.88 -42.30 -21.08
C LEU A 31 13.23 -41.44 -22.32
N ALA A 32 14.25 -40.59 -22.18
CA ALA A 32 15.45 -40.62 -23.04
C ALA A 32 16.56 -39.71 -22.48
N ASP A 33 17.64 -40.33 -22.04
CA ASP A 33 19.01 -39.78 -21.94
C ASP A 33 19.66 -39.90 -23.33
N PRO A 34 20.44 -38.91 -23.81
CA PRO A 34 21.89 -39.11 -23.77
C PRO A 34 22.72 -37.83 -23.54
N SER A 35 23.61 -37.90 -22.55
CA SER A 35 25.06 -37.58 -22.61
C SER A 35 25.58 -36.59 -23.67
N SER A 36 26.24 -35.50 -23.20
CA SER A 36 27.49 -34.95 -23.76
C SER A 36 28.01 -33.84 -22.83
N GLU A 37 29.08 -34.11 -22.09
CA GLU A 37 30.45 -33.63 -22.36
C GLU A 37 30.65 -32.11 -22.20
N THR A 38 31.33 -31.77 -21.11
CA THR A 38 32.01 -30.50 -20.81
C THR A 38 32.98 -30.09 -21.92
N PRO A 39 33.28 -28.79 -22.06
CA PRO A 39 34.62 -28.36 -21.66
C PRO A 39 34.67 -27.03 -20.90
N SER A 40 35.49 -27.05 -19.85
CA SER A 40 36.04 -25.91 -19.15
C SER A 40 36.96 -25.11 -20.08
N THR A 41 36.75 -23.81 -20.17
CA THR A 41 37.74 -22.89 -20.74
C THR A 41 38.22 -21.95 -19.65
N GLU A 42 39.38 -22.27 -19.09
CA GLU A 42 40.23 -21.33 -18.38
C GLU A 42 40.67 -20.24 -19.37
N THR A 43 40.58 -18.97 -18.98
CA THR A 43 41.38 -17.92 -19.62
C THR A 43 41.97 -17.05 -18.53
N VAL A 44 43.21 -17.38 -18.22
CA VAL A 44 44.18 -16.56 -17.49
C VAL A 44 44.53 -15.35 -18.36
N GLY A 45 44.34 -14.15 -17.81
CA GLY A 45 44.74 -12.90 -18.45
C GLY A 45 45.09 -11.86 -17.39
N SER A 46 46.38 -11.75 -17.11
CA SER A 46 47.03 -10.81 -16.18
C SER A 46 47.28 -9.44 -16.87
N PRO A 47 47.90 -8.44 -16.22
CA PRO A 47 47.36 -7.08 -16.06
C PRO A 47 47.97 -6.04 -17.02
N SER A 48 47.34 -4.86 -17.13
CA SER A 48 48.04 -3.65 -17.56
C SER A 48 47.45 -2.37 -16.95
N PRO A 49 48.27 -1.52 -16.33
CA PRO A 49 47.89 -0.21 -15.86
C PRO A 49 47.95 0.79 -17.02
N ARG A 50 46.87 1.51 -17.29
CA ARG A 50 46.93 2.74 -18.09
C ARG A 50 46.60 3.92 -17.20
N ASP A 51 47.69 4.60 -16.91
CA ASP A 51 47.81 5.96 -16.42
C ASP A 51 47.32 6.88 -17.56
N GLU A 52 46.10 7.41 -17.46
CA GLU A 52 45.64 8.51 -18.30
C GLU A 52 45.24 9.68 -17.38
N SER A 53 46.17 10.63 -17.31
CA SER A 53 46.05 11.95 -16.75
C SER A 53 44.81 12.68 -17.31
N HIS A 54 43.78 12.81 -16.48
CA HIS A 54 42.66 13.71 -16.72
C HIS A 54 43.05 15.15 -16.29
N PRO A 55 42.87 16.18 -17.14
CA PRO A 55 43.14 17.55 -16.75
C PRO A 55 42.17 18.01 -15.64
N GLU A 56 42.76 18.58 -14.60
CA GLU A 56 42.08 19.40 -13.58
C GLU A 56 41.29 20.52 -14.26
N ASN A 57 39.98 20.33 -14.41
CA ASN A 57 39.06 21.44 -14.58
C ASN A 57 38.53 21.79 -13.19
N GLU A 58 39.06 22.88 -12.63
CA GLU A 58 38.51 23.52 -11.44
C GLU A 58 37.00 23.77 -11.65
N PRO A 59 36.12 23.24 -10.79
CA PRO A 59 34.72 23.63 -10.82
C PRO A 59 34.61 25.04 -10.29
N THR A 60 34.52 26.01 -11.20
CA THR A 60 34.10 27.39 -10.94
C THR A 60 32.83 27.34 -10.09
N SER A 61 32.99 27.71 -8.82
CA SER A 61 31.94 27.75 -7.81
C SER A 61 30.94 28.86 -8.14
N ALA A 62 30.07 28.60 -9.12
CA ALA A 62 28.91 29.43 -9.40
C ALA A 62 27.91 29.25 -8.27
N SER A 63 27.91 30.21 -7.35
CA SER A 63 26.90 30.40 -6.31
C SER A 63 25.53 30.49 -6.98
N MET A 64 24.84 29.36 -7.08
CA MET A 64 23.44 29.30 -7.48
C MET A 64 22.61 29.86 -6.33
N THR A 65 22.38 31.17 -6.37
CA THR A 65 21.25 31.81 -5.69
C THR A 65 19.98 31.12 -6.17
N SER A 66 19.51 30.17 -5.36
CA SER A 66 18.25 29.47 -5.57
C SER A 66 17.15 30.52 -5.71
N PRO A 67 16.45 30.61 -6.86
CA PRO A 67 15.42 31.62 -7.05
C PRO A 67 14.37 31.42 -5.97
N ALA A 68 14.09 32.48 -5.21
CA ALA A 68 13.00 32.49 -4.25
C ALA A 68 11.71 32.21 -5.01
N ILE A 69 11.19 30.99 -4.89
CA ILE A 69 9.93 30.58 -5.50
C ILE A 69 8.83 31.33 -4.76
N ILE A 70 8.37 32.44 -5.35
CA ILE A 70 7.16 33.14 -4.90
C ILE A 70 5.99 32.23 -5.30
N ASN A 71 5.65 31.29 -4.43
CA ASN A 71 4.47 30.44 -4.58
C ASN A 71 3.22 31.30 -4.43
N THR A 72 2.61 31.67 -5.54
CA THR A 72 1.34 32.41 -5.57
C THR A 72 0.23 31.54 -4.96
N ILE A 73 -0.28 31.97 -3.80
CA ILE A 73 -1.27 31.26 -2.96
C ILE A 73 -2.64 31.09 -3.66
N ASP A 74 -2.89 31.79 -4.76
CA ASP A 74 -4.18 31.89 -5.46
C ASP A 74 -4.71 30.58 -6.09
N ASN A 75 -4.00 29.47 -5.93
CA ASN A 75 -4.32 28.20 -6.56
C ASN A 75 -4.75 27.10 -5.59
N VAL A 76 -4.92 27.36 -4.29
CA VAL A 76 -5.39 26.32 -3.36
C VAL A 76 -6.86 25.99 -3.60
N PRO A 77 -7.24 24.70 -3.83
CA PRO A 77 -8.64 24.31 -3.93
C PRO A 77 -9.40 24.66 -2.65
N SER A 78 -10.52 25.38 -2.78
CA SER A 78 -11.32 25.86 -1.65
C SER A 78 -12.09 24.76 -0.92
N ASP A 79 -12.15 23.55 -1.47
CA ASP A 79 -12.87 22.40 -0.93
C ASP A 79 -12.01 21.48 -0.04
N ILE A 80 -10.77 21.88 0.27
CA ILE A 80 -9.92 21.16 1.23
C ILE A 80 -10.45 21.39 2.64
N ARG A 81 -10.78 20.31 3.35
CA ARG A 81 -11.10 20.29 4.78
C ARG A 81 -9.82 20.56 5.57
N LYS A 82 -9.53 21.84 5.82
CA LYS A 82 -8.36 22.30 6.55
C LYS A 82 -8.57 22.15 8.08
N PRO A 83 -7.79 21.30 8.78
CA PRO A 83 -7.78 21.31 10.24
C PRO A 83 -7.29 22.66 10.77
N SER A 84 -7.82 23.12 11.91
CA SER A 84 -7.50 24.43 12.49
C SER A 84 -6.01 24.64 12.80
N TRP A 85 -5.28 23.55 13.05
CA TRP A 85 -3.85 23.57 13.36
C TRP A 85 -2.94 23.58 12.12
N MET A 86 -3.50 23.35 10.93
CA MET A 86 -2.72 23.26 9.69
C MET A 86 -2.28 24.65 9.23
N THR A 87 -0.99 24.84 8.98
CA THR A 87 -0.43 26.09 8.45
C THR A 87 -0.78 26.29 6.98
N GLU A 88 -0.79 27.54 6.51
CA GLU A 88 -1.00 27.85 5.08
C GLU A 88 0.09 27.22 4.20
N ASP A 89 1.34 27.20 4.65
CA ASP A 89 2.45 26.56 3.91
C ASP A 89 2.22 25.06 3.73
N THR A 90 1.66 24.40 4.74
CA THR A 90 1.29 22.99 4.64
C THR A 90 0.14 22.79 3.67
N LEU A 91 -0.86 23.67 3.71
CA LEU A 91 -2.00 23.62 2.81
C LEU A 91 -1.58 23.85 1.34
N ALA A 92 -0.68 24.79 1.09
CA ALA A 92 -0.13 25.06 -0.23
C ALA A 92 0.58 23.82 -0.80
N ARG A 93 1.43 23.15 -0.01
CA ARG A 93 2.09 21.90 -0.42
C ARG A 93 1.08 20.77 -0.66
N ILE A 94 0.04 20.67 0.17
CA ILE A 94 -1.03 19.68 -0.01
C ILE A 94 -1.76 19.87 -1.34
N ALA A 95 -1.98 21.12 -1.76
CA ALA A 95 -2.64 21.43 -3.02
C ALA A 95 -1.88 20.86 -4.23
N ASP A 96 -0.55 20.81 -4.19
CA ASP A 96 0.27 20.21 -5.26
C ASP A 96 0.03 18.71 -5.40
N PHE A 97 -0.05 17.97 -4.28
CA PHE A 97 -0.34 16.52 -4.31
C PHE A 97 -1.74 16.23 -4.85
N ILE A 98 -2.72 17.06 -4.52
CA ILE A 98 -4.11 16.89 -4.95
C ILE A 98 -4.27 17.14 -6.45
N LYS A 99 -3.47 18.06 -7.01
CA LYS A 99 -3.47 18.36 -8.44
C LYS A 99 -2.56 17.44 -9.25
N PHE A 100 -1.77 16.62 -8.58
CA PHE A 100 -0.71 15.82 -9.20
C PHE A 100 -1.26 14.88 -10.28
N ALA A 101 -0.65 14.94 -11.46
CA ALA A 101 -0.89 14.01 -12.56
C ALA A 101 0.39 13.92 -13.40
N GLU A 102 0.93 12.72 -13.53
CA GLU A 102 2.14 12.46 -14.30
C GLU A 102 1.91 11.26 -15.23
N PRO A 103 1.39 11.50 -16.45
CA PRO A 103 1.07 10.42 -17.39
C PRO A 103 2.27 9.60 -17.85
N SER A 104 3.48 10.17 -17.85
CA SER A 104 4.70 9.45 -18.27
C SER A 104 5.06 8.30 -17.33
N THR A 105 4.72 8.43 -16.04
CA THR A 105 5.02 7.44 -14.99
C THR A 105 3.76 6.74 -14.47
N ASN A 106 2.59 7.06 -15.02
CA ASN A 106 1.28 6.55 -14.58
C ASN A 106 0.98 6.81 -13.09
N ARG A 107 1.42 7.99 -12.60
CA ARG A 107 1.17 8.42 -11.23
C ARG A 107 0.15 9.54 -11.21
N PHE A 108 -0.91 9.39 -10.41
CA PHE A 108 -2.02 10.34 -10.39
C PHE A 108 -2.54 10.55 -8.97
N ALA A 109 -2.97 11.77 -8.65
CA ALA A 109 -3.93 11.96 -7.56
C ALA A 109 -5.20 11.15 -7.86
N ILE A 110 -5.89 10.65 -6.83
CA ILE A 110 -7.04 9.74 -7.03
C ILE A 110 -8.15 10.34 -7.91
N SER A 111 -8.42 11.65 -7.79
CA SER A 111 -9.40 12.36 -8.62
C SER A 111 -8.92 12.66 -10.05
N LYS A 112 -7.66 12.34 -10.36
CA LYS A 112 -7.02 12.50 -11.67
C LYS A 112 -6.77 11.17 -12.38
N VAL A 113 -7.22 10.05 -11.82
CA VAL A 113 -7.13 8.74 -12.48
C VAL A 113 -7.84 8.80 -13.84
N PRO A 114 -7.18 8.41 -14.95
CA PRO A 114 -7.79 8.47 -16.27
C PRO A 114 -9.06 7.61 -16.34
N VAL A 115 -10.14 8.17 -16.90
CA VAL A 115 -11.42 7.46 -17.05
C VAL A 115 -11.27 6.19 -17.88
N LEU A 116 -10.43 6.24 -18.92
CA LEU A 116 -10.15 5.13 -19.84
C LEU A 116 -9.21 4.05 -19.27
N SER A 117 -8.87 4.11 -17.98
CA SER A 117 -8.04 3.08 -17.35
C SER A 117 -8.78 1.75 -17.27
N THR A 118 -8.11 0.67 -17.70
CA THR A 118 -8.67 -0.68 -17.78
C THR A 118 -7.84 -1.64 -16.93
N TRP A 119 -8.39 -2.81 -16.61
CA TRP A 119 -7.60 -3.87 -15.98
C TRP A 119 -6.52 -4.37 -16.95
N GLY A 120 -5.35 -4.73 -16.42
CA GLY A 120 -4.25 -5.24 -17.23
C GLY A 120 -4.64 -6.46 -18.06
N ARG A 121 -4.09 -6.53 -19.29
CA ARG A 121 -4.38 -7.61 -20.24
C ARG A 121 -3.39 -8.77 -20.15
N ALA A 122 -2.15 -8.49 -19.77
CA ALA A 122 -1.14 -9.52 -19.54
C ALA A 122 -1.42 -10.28 -18.23
N PRO A 123 -1.10 -11.59 -18.13
CA PRO A 123 -1.42 -12.40 -16.95
C PRO A 123 -0.85 -11.85 -15.62
N ASP A 124 0.36 -11.30 -15.64
CA ASP A 124 1.04 -10.65 -14.51
C ASP A 124 0.40 -9.31 -14.12
N LEU A 125 -0.20 -8.62 -15.08
CA LEU A 125 -0.87 -7.33 -14.89
C LEU A 125 -2.38 -7.46 -14.66
N ALA A 126 -2.96 -8.65 -14.80
CA ALA A 126 -4.41 -8.88 -14.78
C ALA A 126 -5.09 -8.40 -13.48
N ARG A 127 -4.33 -8.31 -12.38
CA ARG A 127 -4.80 -7.82 -11.08
C ARG A 127 -4.73 -6.30 -10.94
N TYR A 128 -4.04 -5.57 -11.82
CA TYR A 128 -3.79 -4.14 -11.68
C TYR A 128 -4.68 -3.30 -12.60
N LEU A 129 -5.15 -2.16 -12.11
CA LEU A 129 -5.70 -1.13 -12.98
C LEU A 129 -4.55 -0.44 -13.70
N CYS A 130 -4.66 -0.33 -15.02
CA CYS A 130 -3.62 0.14 -15.91
C CYS A 130 -4.10 1.32 -16.75
N ALA A 131 -3.15 2.19 -17.12
CA ALA A 131 -3.29 3.12 -18.23
C ALA A 131 -2.17 2.84 -19.22
N ASN A 132 -2.48 2.77 -20.51
CA ASN A 132 -1.51 2.42 -21.56
C ASN A 132 -0.74 1.12 -21.24
N ASP A 133 -1.47 0.08 -20.82
CA ASP A 133 -0.96 -1.26 -20.46
C ASP A 133 0.13 -1.27 -19.37
N LYS A 134 0.20 -0.22 -18.55
CA LYS A 134 1.11 -0.11 -17.39
C LYS A 134 0.31 0.14 -16.11
N PRO A 135 0.64 -0.50 -14.97
CA PRO A 135 -0.04 -0.27 -13.70
C PRO A 135 -0.06 1.19 -13.28
N LEU A 136 -1.17 1.61 -12.68
CA LEU A 136 -1.33 2.91 -12.08
C LEU A 136 -0.83 2.92 -10.64
N THR A 137 -0.19 4.02 -10.26
CA THR A 137 0.01 4.38 -8.85
C THR A 137 -0.84 5.60 -8.53
N VAL A 138 -1.63 5.51 -7.47
CA VAL A 138 -2.48 6.61 -7.02
C VAL A 138 -1.99 7.23 -5.73
N TRP A 139 -2.18 8.53 -5.64
CA TRP A 139 -1.92 9.36 -4.48
C TRP A 139 -3.23 9.71 -3.79
N LEU A 140 -3.31 9.37 -2.51
CA LEU A 140 -4.44 9.68 -1.63
C LEU A 140 -3.93 10.57 -0.50
N VAL A 141 -4.45 11.78 -0.38
CA VAL A 141 -4.09 12.69 0.72
C VAL A 141 -5.22 12.73 1.74
N GLY A 142 -4.90 12.47 3.00
CA GLY A 142 -5.91 12.38 4.04
C GLY A 142 -5.36 12.46 5.46
N THR A 143 -6.30 12.64 6.39
CA THR A 143 -6.07 12.51 7.83
C THR A 143 -6.10 11.04 8.22
N VAL A 144 -5.12 10.58 8.99
CA VAL A 144 -5.09 9.21 9.51
C VAL A 144 -6.21 9.01 10.53
N GLU A 145 -7.12 8.10 10.24
CA GLU A 145 -8.24 7.71 11.12
C GLU A 145 -7.95 6.41 11.86
N SER A 146 -7.16 5.53 11.24
CA SER A 146 -6.83 4.22 11.81
C SER A 146 -5.56 3.67 11.17
N LYS A 147 -4.81 2.86 11.94
CA LYS A 147 -3.59 2.20 11.48
C LYS A 147 -3.42 0.84 12.15
N TRP A 148 -3.00 -0.15 11.38
CA TRP A 148 -2.61 -1.47 11.87
C TRP A 148 -1.37 -1.90 11.09
N PHE A 149 -0.21 -1.64 11.66
CA PHE A 149 1.08 -2.05 11.09
C PHE A 149 1.76 -3.13 11.94
N GLN A 150 1.47 -3.14 13.24
CA GLN A 150 2.05 -4.03 14.24
C GLN A 150 0.94 -4.45 15.22
N ASN A 151 1.10 -5.59 15.88
CA ASN A 151 0.22 -6.02 16.97
C ASN A 151 0.54 -5.25 18.27
N MET A 152 -0.21 -5.55 19.34
CA MET A 152 -0.01 -4.91 20.66
C MET A 152 1.37 -5.22 21.27
N SER A 153 2.02 -6.30 20.84
CA SER A 153 3.39 -6.69 21.24
C SER A 153 4.47 -6.01 20.40
N GLY A 154 4.11 -5.18 19.41
CA GLY A 154 5.04 -4.54 18.48
C GLY A 154 5.51 -5.44 17.33
N GLU A 155 4.98 -6.65 17.19
CA GLU A 155 5.40 -7.59 16.15
C GLU A 155 4.73 -7.26 14.80
N PRO A 156 5.42 -7.52 13.67
CA PRO A 156 4.85 -7.38 12.33
C PRO A 156 3.57 -8.21 12.14
N GLN A 157 2.63 -7.69 11.34
CA GLN A 157 1.39 -8.38 10.98
C GLN A 157 1.42 -8.92 9.55
N GLU A 158 0.71 -10.03 9.31
CA GLU A 158 0.58 -10.64 7.97
C GLU A 158 0.01 -9.66 6.93
N SER A 159 -0.84 -8.74 7.37
CA SER A 159 -1.35 -7.64 6.56
C SER A 159 -1.28 -6.36 7.36
N VAL A 160 -0.75 -5.32 6.72
CA VAL A 160 -0.79 -3.97 7.25
C VAL A 160 -1.88 -3.17 6.56
N ASN A 161 -2.47 -2.21 7.26
CA ASN A 161 -3.42 -1.30 6.66
C ASN A 161 -3.44 0.07 7.34
N ILE A 162 -3.81 1.08 6.54
CA ILE A 162 -4.00 2.46 6.98
C ILE A 162 -5.34 2.95 6.45
N GLY A 163 -6.18 3.46 7.34
CA GLY A 163 -7.46 4.08 7.02
C GLY A 163 -7.33 5.59 7.12
N ILE A 164 -7.65 6.30 6.04
CA ILE A 164 -7.58 7.75 5.97
C ILE A 164 -8.94 8.37 5.63
N GLN A 165 -9.21 9.53 6.21
CA GLN A 165 -10.26 10.43 5.72
C GLN A 165 -9.63 11.39 4.71
N CYS A 166 -10.04 11.32 3.45
CA CYS A 166 -9.52 12.22 2.41
C CYS A 166 -9.82 13.68 2.77
N LEU A 167 -8.87 14.58 2.47
CA LEU A 167 -9.03 16.00 2.78
C LEU A 167 -10.08 16.69 1.91
N ARG A 168 -10.41 16.14 0.75
CA ARG A 168 -11.47 16.64 -0.15
C ARG A 168 -12.54 15.59 -0.36
N GLN A 169 -13.79 16.04 -0.42
CA GLN A 169 -14.91 15.16 -0.75
C GLN A 169 -14.76 14.59 -2.17
N ALA A 170 -14.29 15.38 -3.13
CA ALA A 170 -14.06 14.92 -4.50
C ALA A 170 -13.04 13.76 -4.60
N ASP A 171 -11.98 13.79 -3.78
CA ASP A 171 -10.99 12.71 -3.74
C ASP A 171 -11.55 11.45 -3.07
N HIS A 172 -12.35 11.62 -2.02
CA HIS A 172 -13.09 10.53 -1.39
C HIS A 172 -14.04 9.86 -2.39
N ASP A 173 -14.85 10.64 -3.09
CA ASP A 173 -15.83 10.13 -4.06
C ASP A 173 -15.13 9.44 -5.24
N ALA A 174 -14.00 9.98 -5.70
CA ALA A 174 -13.16 9.33 -6.71
C ALA A 174 -12.61 7.98 -6.21
N ALA A 175 -12.14 7.91 -4.97
CA ALA A 175 -11.67 6.66 -4.38
C ALA A 175 -12.80 5.61 -4.28
N VAL A 176 -13.99 6.02 -3.82
CA VAL A 176 -15.18 5.14 -3.76
C VAL A 176 -15.55 4.67 -5.17
N ASN A 177 -15.60 5.56 -6.16
CA ASN A 177 -15.91 5.20 -7.55
C ASN A 177 -14.93 4.17 -8.12
N VAL A 178 -13.64 4.26 -7.78
CA VAL A 178 -12.64 3.24 -8.14
C VAL A 178 -12.94 1.90 -7.46
N LEU A 179 -13.24 1.90 -6.16
CA LEU A 179 -13.58 0.68 -5.41
C LEU A 179 -14.87 0.01 -5.92
N CYS A 180 -15.83 0.81 -6.42
CA CYS A 180 -17.07 0.34 -7.03
C CYS A 180 -16.88 -0.33 -8.41
N ARG A 181 -15.65 -0.30 -8.99
CA ARG A 181 -15.30 -1.06 -10.21
C ARG A 181 -15.19 -2.58 -9.97
N SER A 182 -15.70 -3.06 -8.83
CA SER A 182 -15.90 -4.47 -8.52
C SER A 182 -16.86 -5.13 -9.50
N GLN A 183 -16.85 -6.46 -9.54
CA GLN A 183 -17.84 -7.24 -10.29
C GLN A 183 -18.47 -8.27 -9.34
N PRO A 184 -19.79 -8.23 -9.11
CA PRO A 184 -20.73 -7.17 -9.54
C PRO A 184 -20.35 -5.81 -8.94
N ALA A 185 -20.82 -4.74 -9.58
CA ALA A 185 -20.66 -3.39 -9.04
C ALA A 185 -21.32 -3.31 -7.66
N LYS A 186 -20.62 -2.70 -6.70
CA LYS A 186 -21.10 -2.52 -5.33
C LYS A 186 -21.39 -1.05 -5.09
N THR A 187 -22.46 -0.76 -4.36
CA THR A 187 -22.64 0.56 -3.76
C THR A 187 -21.92 0.54 -2.41
N LEU A 188 -20.87 1.32 -2.28
CA LEU A 188 -20.09 1.43 -1.05
C LEU A 188 -20.41 2.75 -0.36
N GLN A 189 -20.75 2.68 0.93
CA GLN A 189 -20.85 3.85 1.81
C GLN A 189 -19.71 3.76 2.81
N LEU A 190 -18.56 4.31 2.44
CA LEU A 190 -17.37 4.34 3.28
C LEU A 190 -17.23 5.73 3.88
N SER A 191 -16.89 5.80 5.17
CA SER A 191 -16.50 7.06 5.82
C SER A 191 -15.01 7.36 5.68
N ARG A 192 -14.22 6.33 5.37
CA ARG A 192 -12.77 6.40 5.21
C ARG A 192 -12.28 5.41 4.15
N ILE A 193 -11.12 5.71 3.57
CA ILE A 193 -10.48 4.90 2.54
C ILE A 193 -9.36 4.08 3.17
N TYR A 194 -9.36 2.78 2.93
CA TYR A 194 -8.32 1.87 3.40
C TYR A 194 -7.35 1.50 2.28
N ALA A 195 -6.06 1.63 2.56
CA ALA A 195 -5.01 1.01 1.77
C ALA A 195 -4.36 -0.10 2.60
N ARG A 196 -4.13 -1.26 1.98
CA ARG A 196 -3.62 -2.46 2.67
C ARG A 196 -2.50 -3.12 1.89
N ARG A 197 -1.57 -3.79 2.57
CA ARG A 197 -0.54 -4.61 1.92
C ARG A 197 -0.36 -5.90 2.71
N ARG A 198 -0.24 -7.02 1.98
CA ARG A 198 0.17 -8.29 2.55
C ARG A 198 1.69 -8.30 2.73
N MET A 199 2.13 -8.66 3.92
CA MET A 199 3.54 -8.64 4.32
C MET A 199 4.16 -10.04 4.46
N THR A 200 3.40 -11.08 4.13
CA THR A 200 3.90 -12.45 4.10
C THR A 200 4.69 -12.73 2.82
N GLU A 201 5.89 -13.25 2.96
CA GLU A 201 6.75 -13.68 1.85
C GLU A 201 7.16 -15.15 2.03
N TRP A 202 7.26 -15.88 0.91
CA TRP A 202 7.80 -17.24 0.90
C TRP A 202 9.31 -17.16 0.65
N VAL A 203 10.09 -17.63 1.63
CA VAL A 203 11.55 -17.67 1.54
C VAL A 203 11.97 -19.10 1.18
N ALA A 204 12.86 -19.25 0.20
CA ALA A 204 13.33 -20.57 -0.22
C ALA A 204 14.00 -21.30 0.95
N GLY A 205 13.60 -22.56 1.19
CA GLY A 205 14.09 -23.38 2.31
C GLY A 205 13.28 -23.25 3.61
N GLU A 206 12.39 -22.27 3.72
CA GLU A 206 11.51 -22.12 4.88
C GLU A 206 10.20 -22.90 4.69
N LEU A 207 9.78 -23.61 5.73
CA LEU A 207 8.51 -24.37 5.72
C LEU A 207 7.28 -23.47 5.91
N LYS A 208 7.48 -22.25 6.42
CA LYS A 208 6.41 -21.31 6.76
C LYS A 208 6.67 -19.95 6.10
N PRO A 209 5.61 -19.24 5.66
CA PRO A 209 5.77 -17.87 5.19
C PRO A 209 6.30 -16.98 6.31
N GLN A 210 7.20 -16.07 5.95
CA GLN A 210 7.81 -15.11 6.87
C GLN A 210 7.06 -13.77 6.78
N VAL A 211 6.79 -13.14 7.91
CA VAL A 211 6.12 -11.82 7.97
C VAL A 211 7.17 -10.73 8.09
N LYS A 212 7.24 -9.83 7.11
CA LYS A 212 8.17 -8.69 7.14
C LYS A 212 7.52 -7.42 7.71
N PRO A 213 8.28 -6.57 8.42
CA PRO A 213 7.78 -5.25 8.81
C PRO A 213 7.54 -4.37 7.57
N PHE A 214 6.60 -3.43 7.68
CA PHE A 214 6.38 -2.43 6.64
C PHE A 214 7.30 -1.22 6.87
N GLU A 215 8.26 -1.03 5.96
CA GLU A 215 9.35 -0.05 6.11
C GLU A 215 9.20 1.18 5.22
N HIS A 216 8.20 1.20 4.32
CA HIS A 216 8.00 2.30 3.36
C HIS A 216 7.21 3.46 3.96
N ILE A 217 7.69 3.98 5.08
CA ILE A 217 7.15 5.15 5.77
C ILE A 217 8.21 6.24 5.77
N TYR A 218 7.83 7.43 5.29
CA TYR A 218 8.76 8.53 5.07
C TYR A 218 8.27 9.81 5.73
N ASP A 219 9.23 10.62 6.18
CA ASP A 219 8.99 11.97 6.64
C ASP A 219 9.08 12.95 5.46
N ALA A 220 7.96 13.56 5.10
CA ALA A 220 7.88 14.60 4.09
C ALA A 220 7.42 15.94 4.69
N THR A 221 7.55 16.12 6.01
CA THR A 221 7.11 17.32 6.73
C THR A 221 7.87 18.57 6.31
N ASN A 222 9.12 18.43 5.86
CA ASN A 222 9.97 19.52 5.37
C ASN A 222 10.00 19.66 3.84
N GLY A 223 9.26 18.81 3.12
CA GLY A 223 9.27 18.77 1.66
C GLY A 223 9.16 17.36 1.12
N PHE A 224 8.61 17.24 -0.08
CA PHE A 224 8.48 15.96 -0.77
C PHE A 224 9.44 15.89 -1.95
N GLY A 225 10.08 14.74 -2.11
CA GLY A 225 11.11 14.54 -3.12
C GLY A 225 11.27 13.07 -3.45
N ARG A 226 12.47 12.68 -3.89
CA ARG A 226 12.78 11.26 -4.14
C ARG A 226 12.69 10.50 -2.82
N LYS A 227 11.96 9.39 -2.77
CA LYS A 227 11.79 8.61 -1.53
C LYS A 227 13.11 8.15 -0.91
N SER A 228 14.12 7.89 -1.74
CA SER A 228 15.47 7.53 -1.28
C SER A 228 16.20 8.63 -0.52
N THR A 229 15.75 9.88 -0.64
CA THR A 229 16.32 11.03 0.08
C THR A 229 15.45 11.49 1.25
N LEU A 230 14.26 10.90 1.42
CA LEU A 230 13.38 11.23 2.54
C LEU A 230 13.81 10.42 3.78
N PRO A 231 13.81 11.03 4.99
CA PRO A 231 14.03 10.28 6.22
C PRO A 231 12.99 9.17 6.37
N THR A 232 13.44 7.96 6.64
CA THR A 232 12.55 6.83 6.94
C THR A 232 12.00 6.94 8.36
N LYS A 233 10.79 6.44 8.57
CA LYS A 233 10.09 6.41 9.85
C LYS A 233 9.61 5.01 10.18
N TYR A 234 9.27 4.79 11.43
CA TYR A 234 8.68 3.55 11.91
C TYR A 234 7.15 3.67 11.94
N PRO A 235 6.42 2.55 11.93
CA PRO A 235 4.96 2.59 12.04
C PRO A 235 4.42 3.26 13.31
N VAL A 236 5.21 3.28 14.38
CA VAL A 236 4.87 3.98 15.63
C VAL A 236 4.82 5.50 15.45
N ASP A 237 5.56 6.04 14.49
CA ASP A 237 5.68 7.49 14.26
C ASP A 237 4.46 8.11 13.56
N ILE A 238 3.58 7.29 12.98
CA ILE A 238 2.31 7.76 12.40
C ILE A 238 1.26 7.87 13.52
N ALA A 239 0.75 9.05 13.82
CA ALA A 239 -0.33 9.21 14.79
C ALA A 239 -1.72 9.30 14.14
N ILE A 240 -2.76 8.97 14.90
CA ILE A 240 -4.15 9.27 14.49
C ILE A 240 -4.31 10.80 14.45
N GLY A 241 -4.83 11.29 13.33
CA GLY A 241 -4.96 12.72 13.05
C GLY A 241 -3.80 13.33 12.25
N ASP A 242 -2.70 12.60 12.03
CA ASP A 242 -1.63 13.05 11.12
C ASP A 242 -2.16 13.19 9.70
N ILE A 243 -1.53 14.09 8.94
CA ILE A 243 -1.85 14.29 7.52
C ILE A 243 -0.80 13.54 6.72
N VAL A 244 -1.26 12.62 5.88
CA VAL A 244 -0.39 11.72 5.11
C VAL A 244 -0.73 11.74 3.62
N LEU A 245 0.29 11.48 2.82
CA LEU A 245 0.18 11.04 1.43
C LEU A 245 0.34 9.51 1.41
N VAL A 246 -0.72 8.81 1.02
CA VAL A 246 -0.71 7.37 0.80
C VAL A 246 -0.52 7.10 -0.69
N GLU A 247 0.55 6.37 -1.03
CA GLU A 247 0.72 5.83 -2.37
C GLU A 247 0.20 4.40 -2.41
N ALA A 248 -0.63 4.09 -3.41
CA ALA A 248 -1.19 2.76 -3.57
C ALA A 248 -1.31 2.36 -5.04
N ALA A 249 -1.20 1.06 -5.31
CA ALA A 249 -1.68 0.49 -6.56
C ALA A 249 -3.19 0.20 -6.44
N ILE A 250 -3.92 0.30 -7.55
CA ILE A 250 -5.31 -0.15 -7.60
C ILE A 250 -5.32 -1.60 -8.07
N THR A 251 -5.75 -2.51 -7.20
CA THR A 251 -5.79 -3.94 -7.50
C THR A 251 -7.18 -4.52 -7.44
N ARG A 252 -7.38 -5.64 -8.14
CA ARG A 252 -8.55 -6.50 -7.99
C ARG A 252 -8.16 -7.91 -7.58
N TYR A 253 -9.05 -8.58 -6.87
CA TYR A 253 -8.88 -9.97 -6.45
C TYR A 253 -10.21 -10.72 -6.52
N LYS A 254 -10.15 -12.01 -6.83
CA LYS A 254 -11.33 -12.87 -6.84
C LYS A 254 -11.83 -13.11 -5.42
N THR A 255 -13.14 -13.00 -5.21
CA THR A 255 -13.80 -13.31 -3.94
C THR A 255 -14.75 -14.48 -4.10
N GLY A 256 -14.18 -15.68 -4.00
CA GLY A 256 -14.90 -16.96 -3.95
C GLY A 256 -15.15 -17.60 -5.31
N ASP A 257 -15.04 -18.94 -5.34
CA ASP A 257 -15.72 -19.79 -6.30
C ASP A 257 -17.13 -20.02 -5.76
N VAL A 258 -18.05 -19.10 -6.02
CA VAL A 258 -19.45 -19.38 -5.74
C VAL A 258 -19.85 -20.48 -6.71
N LYS A 259 -20.07 -21.68 -6.17
CA LYS A 259 -20.27 -23.00 -6.81
C LYS A 259 -21.13 -23.04 -8.09
N TYR A 260 -21.85 -21.96 -8.44
CA TYR A 260 -22.73 -21.85 -9.60
C TYR A 260 -22.80 -20.48 -10.30
N ARG A 261 -21.96 -19.46 -9.99
CA ARG A 261 -22.06 -18.14 -10.66
C ARG A 261 -20.73 -17.38 -10.73
N TRP A 262 -20.53 -16.76 -11.91
CA TRP A 262 -19.67 -15.63 -12.30
C TRP A 262 -18.60 -15.19 -11.30
N GLU A 263 -17.34 -15.14 -11.76
CA GLU A 263 -16.19 -14.67 -10.98
C GLU A 263 -16.48 -13.32 -10.32
N ALA A 264 -16.66 -13.31 -9.00
CA ALA A 264 -16.79 -12.08 -8.25
C ALA A 264 -15.40 -11.48 -8.02
N TRP A 265 -15.25 -10.20 -8.37
CA TRP A 265 -14.01 -9.44 -8.21
C TRP A 265 -14.25 -8.29 -7.25
N ASN A 266 -13.41 -8.18 -6.23
CA ASN A 266 -13.30 -6.98 -5.41
C ASN A 266 -12.13 -6.12 -5.88
N VAL A 267 -12.25 -4.82 -5.63
CA VAL A 267 -11.19 -3.84 -5.87
C VAL A 267 -10.67 -3.31 -4.54
N SER A 268 -9.37 -3.09 -4.43
CA SER A 268 -8.73 -2.54 -3.24
C SER A 268 -7.55 -1.63 -3.60
N PHE A 269 -7.16 -0.78 -2.66
CA PHE A 269 -5.89 -0.06 -2.72
C PHE A 269 -4.80 -0.92 -2.07
N GLU A 270 -3.84 -1.38 -2.87
CA GLU A 270 -2.64 -2.06 -2.39
C GLU A 270 -1.61 -1.02 -1.96
N LEU A 271 -1.37 -0.90 -0.66
CA LEU A 271 -0.49 0.10 -0.05
C LEU A 271 0.95 -0.08 -0.53
N GLN A 272 1.57 0.99 -1.02
CA GLN A 272 2.98 1.00 -1.44
C GLN A 272 3.87 1.75 -0.46
N SER A 273 3.47 2.97 -0.09
CA SER A 273 4.20 3.80 0.88
C SER A 273 3.30 4.82 1.57
N VAL A 274 3.73 5.31 2.72
CA VAL A 274 3.09 6.41 3.46
C VAL A 274 4.12 7.53 3.65
N CYS A 275 3.78 8.75 3.28
CA CYS A 275 4.61 9.93 3.55
C CYS A 275 3.87 10.87 4.50
N ILE A 276 4.47 11.18 5.65
CA ILE A 276 3.89 12.09 6.64
C ILE A 276 4.11 13.52 6.15
N LEU A 277 3.03 14.25 5.90
CA LEU A 277 3.07 15.63 5.41
C LEU A 277 3.00 16.65 6.55
N ALA A 278 2.25 16.33 7.61
CA ALA A 278 2.19 17.13 8.82
C ALA A 278 1.76 16.28 10.01
N HIS A 279 2.41 16.51 11.15
CA HIS A 279 2.00 15.89 12.41
C HIS A 279 0.85 16.67 13.04
N ARG A 280 -0.13 15.96 13.59
CA ARG A 280 -1.12 16.57 14.47
C ARG A 280 -0.40 17.07 15.74
N PRO A 281 -0.63 18.33 16.17
CA PRO A 281 -0.09 18.79 17.44
C PRO A 281 -0.57 17.90 18.58
N LYS A 282 0.36 17.51 19.46
CA LYS A 282 0.01 16.83 20.70
C LYS A 282 -0.67 17.87 21.60
N HIS A 283 -1.94 17.68 21.93
CA HIS A 283 -2.54 18.42 23.02
C HIS A 283 -2.03 17.81 24.32
N ASP A 284 -1.58 18.64 25.26
CA ASP A 284 -1.02 18.19 26.55
C ASP A 284 -2.01 17.39 27.43
N GLY A 285 -3.26 17.17 26.97
CA GLY A 285 -4.27 16.32 27.61
C GLY A 285 -4.65 15.05 26.83
N ASP A 286 -4.09 14.81 25.64
CA ASP A 286 -4.46 13.66 24.77
C ASP A 286 -3.72 12.36 25.14
N GLY A 287 -3.14 12.29 26.33
CA GLY A 287 -2.55 11.08 26.91
C GLY A 287 -3.57 10.00 27.27
N ALA A 288 -4.84 10.17 26.89
CA ALA A 288 -5.88 9.16 27.06
C ALA A 288 -5.56 7.97 26.15
N VAL A 289 -5.30 6.83 26.80
CA VAL A 289 -5.08 5.53 26.18
C VAL A 289 -6.14 5.29 25.10
N PHE A 290 -5.73 5.23 23.83
CA PHE A 290 -6.59 4.80 22.73
C PHE A 290 -7.00 3.35 23.01
N VAL A 291 -8.22 3.17 23.51
CA VAL A 291 -8.87 1.86 23.56
C VAL A 291 -9.41 1.63 22.16
N PRO A 292 -8.82 0.72 21.35
CA PRO A 292 -9.35 0.43 20.03
C PRO A 292 -10.79 -0.05 20.21
N GLU A 293 -11.73 0.73 19.70
CA GLU A 293 -13.12 0.29 19.59
C GLU A 293 -13.09 -0.93 18.66
N GLU A 294 -13.33 -2.12 19.22
CA GLU A 294 -13.53 -3.37 18.49
C GLU A 294 -14.75 -3.19 17.56
N SER A 295 -14.51 -2.58 16.41
CA SER A 295 -15.49 -2.50 15.36
C SER A 295 -15.44 -3.83 14.63
N ASP A 296 -16.57 -4.54 14.69
CA ASP A 296 -16.91 -5.75 13.94
C ASP A 296 -16.69 -5.53 12.42
N VAL A 297 -15.44 -5.58 11.96
CA VAL A 297 -15.11 -5.63 10.53
C VAL A 297 -15.13 -7.10 10.12
N ARG A 298 -16.34 -7.64 9.97
CA ARG A 298 -16.54 -8.83 9.13
C ARG A 298 -16.56 -8.39 7.67
N LEU A 299 -15.39 -8.47 7.02
CA LEU A 299 -15.27 -8.41 5.55
C LEU A 299 -15.69 -9.74 4.92
#